data_AF-C1J9B2-F1
#
_entry.id   AF-C1J9B2-F1
#
_cell.length_a   1.000
_cell.length_b   1.000
_cell.length_c   1.000
_cell.angle_alpha   90.00
_cell.angle_beta   90.00
_cell.angle_gamma   90.00
#
_symmetry.space_group_name_H-M   'P 1'
#
loop_
_entity.id
_entity.type
_entity.pdbx_description
1 polymer ?
#
loop_
_entity_poly.entity_id
_entity_poly.type
_entity_poly.pdbx_seq_one_letter_code
_entity_poly.pdbx_strand_id
1 'polypeptide(L)'
;SLAAILEARGLKVTMMKLDPYINVDPGTMSPTQHGEVFVTEDGAETDLDLGHYERFIRTKMTKRNNFTAGRVYADVLRKERRGDYLGATIQVIPHITNAIKDRVIAGSEGHDIAIVEVGGTVGDIESLPFMEAIRQLAIEVGREHAMFMHLTLVPYLAAAGEVKTKPTQHSVKELLSIGIQPDILVCRSDRMIPANERKKIALFCNVPEKAVISMKDVDSIYKIPQLIRSQGLDDLVCARFGINAPEADLSEWEQVIYEEANPTGEVTIGMVGKYTELPDAYKSVNEALKHAGLKNRLSVTIKYVDSQDVETKGTDVLNGLDAILVPGGFGDRGIEGKIRAAQYARENKIPYLGICLGMQVALIEYARNVAG
;
A
#
# COMPACT_ATOMS: atom_id res chain seq x y z
N SER A 1 2.58 -6.14 6.28
CA SER A 1 2.63 -6.82 7.61
C SER A 1 3.07 -8.27 7.57
N LEU A 2 2.43 -9.16 6.81
CA LEU A 2 2.88 -10.57 6.74
C LEU A 2 4.35 -10.68 6.27
N ALA A 3 4.69 -9.95 5.21
CA ALA A 3 6.05 -9.87 4.70
C ALA A 3 7.08 -9.50 5.78
N ALA A 4 6.76 -8.51 6.62
CA ALA A 4 7.62 -8.07 7.72
C ALA A 4 7.88 -9.18 8.75
N ILE A 5 6.88 -10.00 9.05
CA ILE A 5 7.04 -11.12 9.97
C ILE A 5 7.91 -12.20 9.32
N LEU A 6 7.68 -12.51 8.05
CA LEU A 6 8.48 -13.48 7.31
C LEU A 6 9.95 -13.02 7.21
N GLU A 7 10.22 -11.74 6.98
CA GLU A 7 11.58 -11.17 7.08
C GLU A 7 12.15 -11.27 8.51
N ALA A 8 11.33 -11.03 9.53
CA ALA A 8 11.72 -11.21 10.94
C ALA A 8 12.01 -12.69 11.31
N ARG A 9 11.56 -13.65 10.48
CA ARG A 9 11.97 -15.06 10.55
C ARG A 9 13.26 -15.36 9.76
N GLY A 10 13.87 -14.35 9.13
CA GLY A 10 15.09 -14.48 8.34
C GLY A 10 14.88 -14.86 6.87
N LEU A 11 13.66 -14.78 6.34
CA LEU A 11 13.36 -15.08 4.94
C LEU A 11 13.57 -13.87 4.03
N LYS A 12 14.01 -14.09 2.80
CA LYS A 12 14.02 -13.06 1.75
C LYS A 12 12.63 -12.98 1.13
N VAL A 13 11.96 -11.84 1.32
CA VAL A 13 10.57 -11.65 0.87
C VAL A 13 10.50 -10.51 -0.13
N THR A 14 9.85 -10.74 -1.27
CA THR A 14 9.47 -9.68 -2.21
C THR A 14 7.97 -9.52 -2.26
N MET A 15 7.51 -8.34 -2.66
CA MET A 15 6.10 -8.02 -2.81
C MET A 15 5.83 -7.52 -4.23
N MET A 16 4.67 -7.87 -4.77
CA MET A 16 4.24 -7.42 -6.09
C MET A 16 2.80 -6.94 -6.03
N LYS A 17 2.51 -5.81 -6.68
CA LYS A 17 1.16 -5.29 -6.87
C LYS A 17 0.71 -5.46 -8.32
N LEU A 18 -0.41 -6.14 -8.51
CA LEU A 18 -1.08 -6.33 -9.80
C LEU A 18 -2.29 -5.41 -9.85
N ASP A 19 -2.18 -4.32 -10.61
CA ASP A 19 -3.22 -3.32 -10.66
C ASP A 19 -4.17 -3.54 -11.85
N PRO A 20 -5.50 -3.65 -11.62
CA PRO A 20 -6.43 -3.96 -12.69
C PRO A 20 -6.79 -2.77 -13.59
N TYR A 21 -6.36 -1.56 -13.24
CA TYR A 21 -6.64 -0.38 -14.05
C TYR A 21 -5.85 -0.34 -15.37
N ILE A 22 -6.38 0.43 -16.33
CA ILE A 22 -5.93 0.44 -17.73
C ILE A 22 -4.84 1.49 -17.99
N ASN A 23 -4.59 2.41 -17.06
CA ASN A 23 -3.44 3.31 -17.13
C ASN A 23 -2.15 2.47 -17.17
N VAL A 24 -1.20 2.84 -18.03
CA VAL A 24 0.08 2.11 -18.17
C VAL A 24 0.95 2.26 -16.93
N ASP A 25 0.82 3.41 -16.27
CA ASP A 25 1.44 3.83 -15.03
C ASP A 25 0.51 4.86 -14.35
N PRO A 26 0.68 5.11 -13.04
CA PRO A 26 -0.16 6.08 -12.34
C PRO A 26 0.27 7.54 -12.54
N GLY A 27 1.32 7.82 -13.32
CA GLY A 27 1.81 9.19 -13.56
C GLY A 27 0.79 10.10 -14.24
N THR A 28 -0.21 9.51 -14.91
CA THR A 28 -1.34 10.23 -15.53
C THR A 28 -2.58 10.35 -14.64
N MET A 29 -2.58 9.74 -13.46
CA MET A 29 -3.72 9.71 -12.55
C MET A 29 -3.68 10.92 -11.61
N SER A 30 -4.85 11.45 -11.26
CA SER A 30 -4.92 12.56 -10.31
C SER A 30 -4.57 12.06 -8.90
N PRO A 31 -3.62 12.71 -8.20
CA PRO A 31 -3.31 12.33 -6.83
C PRO A 31 -4.49 12.47 -5.85
N THR A 32 -5.51 13.25 -6.21
CA THR A 32 -6.74 13.40 -5.42
C THR A 32 -7.72 12.24 -5.56
N GLN A 33 -7.52 11.36 -6.55
CA GLN A 33 -8.39 10.21 -6.79
C GLN A 33 -7.73 8.92 -6.37
N HIS A 34 -6.41 8.82 -6.55
CA HIS A 34 -5.67 7.58 -6.40
C HIS A 34 -4.51 7.67 -5.42
N GLY A 35 -4.38 8.78 -4.69
CA GLY A 35 -3.27 9.02 -3.77
C GLY A 35 -1.97 9.36 -4.51
N GLU A 36 -0.86 9.39 -3.78
CA GLU A 36 0.44 9.74 -4.35
C GLU A 36 0.93 8.72 -5.41
N VAL A 37 1.80 9.19 -6.30
CA VAL A 37 2.63 8.32 -7.13
C VAL A 37 3.91 8.01 -6.36
N PHE A 38 4.19 6.73 -6.13
CA PHE A 38 5.44 6.29 -5.49
C PHE A 38 6.52 6.06 -6.55
N VAL A 39 7.73 6.57 -6.31
CA VAL A 39 8.85 6.45 -7.25
C VAL A 39 9.90 5.52 -6.66
N THR A 40 10.19 4.42 -7.35
CA THR A 40 11.22 3.45 -6.96
C THR A 40 12.63 3.95 -7.28
N GLU A 41 13.65 3.32 -6.68
CA GLU A 41 15.05 3.68 -6.92
C GLU A 41 15.47 3.55 -8.40
N ASP A 42 14.89 2.59 -9.13
CA ASP A 42 15.11 2.40 -10.57
C ASP A 42 14.28 3.35 -11.46
N GLY A 43 13.62 4.34 -10.85
CA GLY A 43 12.93 5.44 -11.52
C GLY A 43 11.56 5.09 -12.09
N ALA A 44 10.90 4.03 -11.60
CA ALA A 44 9.54 3.73 -12.01
C ALA A 44 8.53 4.49 -11.17
N GLU A 45 7.55 5.09 -11.86
CA GLU A 45 6.34 5.64 -11.26
C GLU A 45 5.36 4.50 -11.03
N THR A 46 4.92 4.33 -9.78
CA THR A 46 4.18 3.16 -9.31
C THR A 46 3.07 3.56 -8.35
N ASP A 47 2.15 2.63 -8.09
CA ASP A 47 1.09 2.81 -7.11
C ASP A 47 1.64 3.04 -5.69
N LEU A 48 0.91 3.81 -4.87
CA LEU A 48 1.30 4.14 -3.49
C LEU A 48 1.55 2.93 -2.60
N ASP A 49 0.98 1.77 -2.96
CA ASP A 49 1.14 0.53 -2.20
C ASP A 49 2.57 0.03 -2.18
N LEU A 50 3.39 0.31 -3.20
CA LEU A 50 4.81 -0.03 -3.15
C LEU A 50 5.54 0.75 -2.06
N GLY A 51 5.12 1.99 -1.80
CA GLY A 51 5.59 2.75 -0.63
C GLY A 51 5.19 2.08 0.69
N HIS A 52 4.00 1.48 0.76
CA HIS A 52 3.60 0.69 1.93
C HIS A 52 4.47 -0.55 2.10
N TYR A 53 4.83 -1.22 1.01
CA TYR A 53 5.70 -2.38 1.07
C TYR A 53 7.07 -1.99 1.62
N GLU A 54 7.74 -1.01 0.99
CA GLU A 54 9.07 -0.55 1.43
C GLU A 54 9.13 0.04 2.84
N ARG A 55 8.00 0.53 3.37
CA ARG A 55 7.91 0.98 4.77
C ARG A 55 7.87 -0.18 5.77
N PHE A 56 7.41 -1.35 5.36
CA PHE A 56 7.23 -2.52 6.24
C PHE A 56 8.32 -3.57 6.09
N ILE A 57 9.01 -3.61 4.95
CA ILE A 57 10.06 -4.59 4.68
C ILE A 57 11.35 -3.93 4.22
N ARG A 58 12.47 -4.62 4.41
CA ARG A 58 13.81 -4.14 4.04
C ARG A 58 14.06 -4.22 2.54
N THR A 59 13.38 -5.15 1.87
CA THR A 59 13.49 -5.37 0.43
C THR A 59 13.00 -4.15 -0.35
N LYS A 60 13.84 -3.67 -1.28
CA LYS A 60 13.52 -2.54 -2.16
C LYS A 60 12.72 -2.99 -3.37
N MET A 61 11.67 -2.24 -3.67
CA MET A 61 10.81 -2.50 -4.81
C MET A 61 11.43 -1.87 -6.06
N THR A 62 11.17 -2.46 -7.21
CA THR A 62 11.62 -2.02 -8.53
C THR A 62 10.44 -1.94 -9.48
N LYS A 63 10.67 -1.51 -10.71
CA LYS A 63 9.65 -1.59 -11.78
C LYS A 63 9.07 -2.98 -12.04
N ARG A 64 9.70 -4.04 -11.54
CA ARG A 64 9.18 -5.42 -11.64
C ARG A 64 8.10 -5.71 -10.59
N ASN A 65 8.01 -4.89 -9.54
CA ASN A 65 7.14 -5.10 -8.40
C ASN A 65 5.76 -4.46 -8.56
N ASN A 66 5.54 -3.68 -9.62
CA ASN A 66 4.23 -3.14 -9.97
C ASN A 66 3.99 -3.33 -11.47
N PHE A 67 2.81 -3.81 -11.83
CA PHE A 67 2.36 -3.74 -13.20
C PHE A 67 0.85 -3.70 -13.29
N THR A 68 0.37 -3.00 -14.31
CA THR A 68 -1.04 -2.69 -14.51
C THR A 68 -1.62 -3.51 -15.66
N ALA A 69 -2.95 -3.65 -15.72
CA ALA A 69 -3.61 -4.24 -16.88
C ALA A 69 -3.24 -3.46 -18.16
N GLY A 70 -3.23 -2.13 -18.09
CA GLY A 70 -2.78 -1.25 -19.18
C GLY A 70 -1.42 -1.64 -19.74
N ARG A 71 -0.43 -1.83 -18.87
CA ARG A 71 0.93 -2.22 -19.25
C ARG A 71 0.99 -3.60 -19.88
N VAL A 72 0.30 -4.58 -19.28
CA VAL A 72 0.27 -5.97 -19.77
C VAL A 72 -0.32 -6.01 -21.18
N TYR A 73 -1.48 -5.39 -21.38
CA TYR A 73 -2.16 -5.36 -22.67
C TYR A 73 -1.34 -4.60 -23.72
N ALA A 74 -0.78 -3.44 -23.37
CA ALA A 74 0.06 -2.67 -24.28
C ALA A 74 1.27 -3.48 -24.76
N ASP A 75 1.95 -4.20 -23.85
CA ASP A 75 3.12 -4.99 -24.20
C ASP A 75 2.77 -6.19 -25.10
N VAL A 76 1.65 -6.89 -24.83
CA VAL A 76 1.17 -8.00 -25.68
C VAL A 76 0.79 -7.51 -27.07
N LEU A 77 0.06 -6.40 -27.18
CA LEU A 77 -0.30 -5.80 -28.47
C LEU A 77 0.94 -5.33 -29.24
N ARG A 78 1.97 -4.82 -28.55
CA ARG A 78 3.22 -4.38 -29.19
C ARG A 78 4.00 -5.57 -29.77
N LYS A 79 4.05 -6.72 -29.05
CA LYS A 79 4.62 -7.98 -29.56
C LYS A 79 3.86 -8.50 -30.77
N GLU A 80 2.54 -8.42 -30.73
CA GLU A 80 1.68 -8.82 -31.84
C GLU A 80 1.93 -7.99 -33.10
N ARG A 81 1.99 -6.67 -32.98
CA ARG A 81 2.28 -5.78 -34.13
C ARG A 81 3.68 -5.97 -34.71
N ARG A 82 4.64 -6.44 -33.92
CA ARG A 82 6.00 -6.80 -34.38
C ARG A 82 6.06 -8.15 -35.09
N GLY A 83 5.02 -8.98 -35.00
CA GLY A 83 4.97 -10.31 -35.60
C GLY A 83 5.52 -11.42 -34.72
N ASP A 84 5.76 -11.16 -33.42
CA ASP A 84 6.35 -12.15 -32.48
C ASP A 84 5.49 -13.41 -32.32
N TYR A 85 4.18 -13.31 -32.58
CA TYR A 85 3.23 -14.43 -32.50
C TYR A 85 3.00 -15.13 -33.85
N LEU A 86 3.82 -14.87 -34.88
CA LEU A 86 3.82 -15.59 -36.16
C LEU A 86 2.43 -15.64 -36.87
N GLY A 87 1.64 -14.58 -36.73
CA GLY A 87 0.29 -14.49 -37.32
C GLY A 87 -0.80 -15.25 -36.57
N ALA A 88 -0.53 -15.78 -35.37
CA ALA A 88 -1.53 -16.41 -34.52
C ALA A 88 -2.55 -15.40 -33.97
N THR A 89 -3.78 -15.88 -33.71
CA THR A 89 -4.82 -15.10 -33.04
C THR A 89 -4.46 -14.83 -31.59
N ILE A 90 -4.41 -13.55 -31.20
CA ILE A 90 -4.15 -13.15 -29.81
C ILE A 90 -5.45 -13.18 -28.98
N GLN A 91 -5.34 -13.73 -27.78
CA GLN A 91 -6.43 -14.01 -26.86
C GLN A 91 -6.03 -13.71 -25.43
N VAL A 92 -6.99 -13.46 -24.54
CA VAL A 92 -6.74 -13.28 -23.10
C VAL A 92 -6.02 -14.51 -22.52
N ILE A 93 -6.56 -15.69 -22.78
CA ILE A 93 -5.91 -16.97 -22.49
C ILE A 93 -5.40 -17.54 -23.82
N PRO A 94 -4.10 -17.85 -24.00
CA PRO A 94 -3.06 -17.79 -22.98
C PRO A 94 -2.24 -16.49 -22.98
N HIS A 95 -2.41 -15.57 -23.94
CA HIS A 95 -1.40 -14.53 -24.20
C HIS A 95 -1.31 -13.48 -23.09
N ILE A 96 -2.45 -12.98 -22.58
CA ILE A 96 -2.47 -12.03 -21.46
C ILE A 96 -2.10 -12.75 -20.16
N THR A 97 -2.67 -13.94 -19.90
CA THR A 97 -2.39 -14.69 -18.67
C THR A 97 -0.92 -15.11 -18.57
N ASN A 98 -0.31 -15.57 -19.67
CA ASN A 98 1.13 -15.86 -19.70
C ASN A 98 1.96 -14.60 -19.47
N ALA A 99 1.60 -13.47 -20.09
CA ALA A 99 2.31 -12.22 -19.85
C ALA A 99 2.24 -11.76 -18.38
N ILE A 100 1.15 -12.03 -17.67
CA ILE A 100 1.03 -11.79 -16.23
C ILE A 100 1.93 -12.75 -15.45
N LYS A 101 1.84 -14.06 -15.72
CA LYS A 101 2.66 -15.10 -15.06
C LYS A 101 4.16 -14.82 -15.21
N ASP A 102 4.61 -14.50 -16.42
CA ASP A 102 6.01 -14.18 -16.72
C ASP A 102 6.51 -13.01 -15.85
N ARG A 103 5.68 -11.99 -15.62
CA ARG A 103 6.02 -10.85 -14.75
C ARG A 103 6.08 -11.25 -13.28
N VAL A 104 5.14 -12.08 -12.81
CA VAL A 104 5.15 -12.59 -11.44
C VAL A 104 6.42 -13.40 -11.17
N ILE A 105 6.80 -14.28 -12.10
CA ILE A 105 8.03 -15.09 -11.99
C ILE A 105 9.28 -14.18 -12.04
N ALA A 106 9.34 -13.23 -12.97
CA ALA A 106 10.49 -12.32 -13.08
C ALA A 106 10.63 -11.37 -11.88
N GLY A 107 9.52 -11.03 -11.21
CA GLY A 107 9.51 -10.22 -9.99
C GLY A 107 9.81 -11.01 -8.71
N SER A 108 9.70 -12.36 -8.76
CA SER A 108 10.01 -13.23 -7.63
C SER A 108 11.46 -13.75 -7.60
N GLU A 109 12.23 -13.58 -8.67
CA GLU A 109 13.62 -14.03 -8.78
C GLU A 109 14.46 -13.63 -7.56
N GLY A 110 15.20 -14.58 -6.99
CA GLY A 110 16.15 -14.35 -5.90
C GLY A 110 15.55 -14.25 -4.49
N HIS A 111 14.25 -14.49 -4.32
CA HIS A 111 13.55 -14.44 -3.04
C HIS A 111 13.01 -15.82 -2.64
N ASP A 112 12.88 -16.04 -1.33
CA ASP A 112 12.33 -17.29 -0.78
C ASP A 112 10.79 -17.29 -0.87
N ILE A 113 10.18 -16.12 -0.64
CA ILE A 113 8.72 -15.91 -0.71
C ILE A 113 8.42 -14.67 -1.54
N ALA A 114 7.48 -14.80 -2.47
CA ALA A 114 6.87 -13.69 -3.18
C ALA A 114 5.41 -13.53 -2.76
N ILE A 115 5.05 -12.35 -2.24
CA ILE A 115 3.66 -12.00 -1.93
C ILE A 115 3.11 -11.19 -3.09
N VAL A 116 2.16 -11.78 -3.81
CA VAL A 116 1.51 -11.17 -4.98
C VAL A 116 0.14 -10.66 -4.55
N GLU A 117 0.00 -9.35 -4.45
CA GLU A 117 -1.27 -8.69 -4.20
C GLU A 117 -1.99 -8.43 -5.52
N VAL A 118 -3.19 -9.00 -5.67
CA VAL A 118 -4.08 -8.74 -6.80
C VAL A 118 -5.05 -7.64 -6.39
N GLY A 119 -4.96 -6.48 -7.04
CA GLY A 119 -5.88 -5.37 -6.86
C GLY A 119 -7.28 -5.67 -7.42
N GLY A 120 -8.25 -4.84 -7.04
CA GLY A 120 -9.66 -5.05 -7.36
C GLY A 120 -10.38 -5.97 -6.38
N THR A 121 -11.65 -6.28 -6.64
CA THR A 121 -12.45 -7.20 -5.82
C THR A 121 -12.76 -8.47 -6.59
N VAL A 122 -12.71 -9.61 -5.90
CA VAL A 122 -13.16 -10.89 -6.47
C VAL A 122 -14.60 -10.79 -6.93
N GLY A 123 -14.86 -11.09 -8.21
CA GLY A 123 -16.15 -10.92 -8.88
C GLY A 123 -16.16 -9.78 -9.89
N ASP A 124 -15.20 -8.85 -9.81
CA ASP A 124 -15.07 -7.76 -10.77
C ASP A 124 -14.42 -8.23 -12.09
N ILE A 125 -14.93 -7.73 -13.21
CA ILE A 125 -14.48 -8.09 -14.56
C ILE A 125 -13.00 -7.77 -14.77
N GLU A 126 -12.54 -6.65 -14.23
CA GLU A 126 -11.16 -6.15 -14.40
C GLU A 126 -10.10 -7.07 -13.79
N SER A 127 -10.46 -7.84 -12.77
CA SER A 127 -9.53 -8.74 -12.06
C SER A 127 -9.42 -10.13 -12.68
N LEU A 128 -10.37 -10.52 -13.55
CA LEU A 128 -10.47 -11.88 -14.09
C LEU A 128 -9.17 -12.38 -14.76
N PRO A 129 -8.45 -11.59 -15.60
CA PRO A 129 -7.20 -12.05 -16.20
C PRO A 129 -6.11 -12.33 -15.16
N PHE A 130 -6.02 -11.55 -14.08
CA PHE A 130 -5.05 -11.76 -13.01
C PHE A 130 -5.39 -13.00 -12.18
N MET A 131 -6.66 -13.18 -11.84
CA MET A 131 -7.12 -14.34 -11.07
C MET A 131 -6.90 -15.64 -11.85
N GLU A 132 -7.18 -15.64 -13.15
CA GLU A 132 -6.88 -16.79 -14.02
C GLU A 132 -5.36 -17.04 -14.13
N ALA A 133 -4.54 -15.98 -14.24
CA ALA A 133 -3.10 -16.10 -14.30
C ALA A 133 -2.50 -16.72 -13.03
N ILE A 134 -2.89 -16.26 -11.83
CA ILE A 134 -2.39 -16.85 -10.57
C ILE A 134 -2.91 -18.27 -10.35
N ARG A 135 -4.11 -18.59 -10.83
CA ARG A 135 -4.68 -19.94 -10.78
C ARG A 135 -3.87 -20.91 -11.65
N GLN A 136 -3.54 -20.52 -12.88
CA GLN A 136 -2.65 -21.29 -13.75
C GLN A 136 -1.25 -21.40 -13.16
N LEU A 137 -0.70 -20.30 -12.64
CA LEU A 137 0.64 -20.27 -12.05
C LEU A 137 0.77 -21.26 -10.88
N ALA A 138 -0.23 -21.32 -9.99
CA ALA A 138 -0.25 -22.26 -8.87
C ALA A 138 -0.23 -23.73 -9.30
N ILE A 139 -0.70 -24.05 -10.51
CA ILE A 139 -0.60 -25.40 -11.08
C ILE A 139 0.81 -25.60 -11.66
N GLU A 140 1.34 -24.62 -12.38
CA GLU A 140 2.65 -24.70 -13.05
C GLU A 140 3.82 -24.78 -12.07
N VAL A 141 3.77 -24.04 -10.96
CA VAL A 141 4.82 -24.08 -9.92
C VAL A 141 4.65 -25.25 -8.94
N GLY A 142 3.52 -25.96 -8.99
CA GLY A 142 3.15 -26.97 -8.00
C GLY A 142 2.35 -26.38 -6.85
N ARG A 143 1.30 -27.09 -6.43
CA ARG A 143 0.33 -26.57 -5.46
C ARG A 143 0.98 -26.33 -4.10
N GLU A 144 1.90 -27.18 -3.69
CA GLU A 144 2.77 -27.07 -2.51
C GLU A 144 3.65 -25.81 -2.49
N HIS A 145 3.93 -25.23 -3.65
CA HIS A 145 4.69 -23.99 -3.83
C HIS A 145 3.80 -22.76 -4.04
N ALA A 146 2.48 -22.91 -3.86
CA ALA A 146 1.52 -21.80 -3.92
C ALA A 146 0.60 -21.79 -2.69
N MET A 147 0.24 -20.57 -2.26
CA MET A 147 -0.76 -20.33 -1.21
C MET A 147 -1.69 -19.20 -1.64
N PHE A 148 -3.00 -19.41 -1.51
CA PHE A 148 -4.01 -18.37 -1.73
C PHE A 148 -4.50 -17.82 -0.40
N MET A 149 -4.35 -16.51 -0.21
CA MET A 149 -4.87 -15.79 0.94
C MET A 149 -5.96 -14.85 0.48
N HIS A 150 -7.17 -15.00 1.03
CA HIS A 150 -8.33 -14.21 0.63
C HIS A 150 -8.76 -13.27 1.76
N LEU A 151 -8.76 -11.97 1.50
CA LEU A 151 -9.20 -10.96 2.44
C LEU A 151 -10.70 -10.72 2.28
N THR A 152 -11.44 -10.81 3.38
CA THR A 152 -12.89 -10.63 3.39
C THR A 152 -13.33 -9.66 4.49
N LEU A 153 -14.54 -9.10 4.34
CA LEU A 153 -15.18 -8.28 5.37
C LEU A 153 -16.20 -9.10 6.17
N VAL A 154 -16.14 -8.98 7.50
CA VAL A 154 -17.09 -9.53 8.46
C VAL A 154 -17.76 -8.36 9.19
N PRO A 155 -18.86 -7.82 8.65
CA PRO A 155 -19.50 -6.64 9.21
C PRO A 155 -20.25 -6.97 10.51
N TYR A 156 -20.26 -6.01 11.43
CA TYR A 156 -21.10 -6.04 12.62
C TYR A 156 -22.39 -5.25 12.37
N LEU A 157 -23.56 -5.86 12.65
CA LEU A 157 -24.84 -5.16 12.57
C LEU A 157 -25.27 -4.70 13.96
N ALA A 158 -25.13 -3.40 14.23
CA ALA A 158 -25.47 -2.80 15.53
C ALA A 158 -26.91 -3.08 15.96
N ALA A 159 -27.87 -3.03 15.03
CA ALA A 159 -29.28 -3.31 15.32
C ALA A 159 -29.56 -4.76 15.78
N ALA A 160 -28.71 -5.71 15.38
CA ALA A 160 -28.87 -7.13 15.72
C ALA A 160 -27.87 -7.60 16.81
N GLY A 161 -26.89 -6.78 17.17
CA GLY A 161 -25.89 -7.13 18.17
C GLY A 161 -24.91 -8.23 17.73
N GLU A 162 -24.80 -8.53 16.44
CA GLU A 162 -24.00 -9.68 15.96
C GLU A 162 -23.21 -9.39 14.68
N VAL A 163 -22.09 -10.11 14.53
CA VAL A 163 -21.31 -10.14 13.30
C VAL A 163 -21.97 -11.04 12.26
N LYS A 164 -21.85 -10.68 10.98
CA LYS A 164 -22.41 -11.45 9.87
C LYS A 164 -21.30 -12.09 9.05
N THR A 165 -21.27 -13.42 9.07
CA THR A 165 -20.30 -14.23 8.35
C THR A 165 -20.67 -14.50 6.89
N LYS A 166 -21.90 -14.17 6.47
CA LYS A 166 -22.42 -14.45 5.12
C LYS A 166 -21.63 -13.74 4.01
N PRO A 167 -21.25 -12.45 4.12
CA PRO A 167 -20.44 -11.80 3.08
C PRO A 167 -19.14 -12.55 2.78
N THR A 168 -18.45 -13.04 3.82
CA THR A 168 -17.26 -13.89 3.67
C THR A 168 -17.59 -15.20 2.93
N GLN A 169 -18.67 -15.88 3.30
CA GLN A 169 -19.10 -17.13 2.63
C GLN A 169 -19.40 -16.93 1.15
N HIS A 170 -20.11 -15.85 0.79
CA HIS A 170 -20.41 -15.52 -0.61
C HIS A 170 -19.16 -15.13 -1.38
N SER A 171 -18.25 -14.37 -0.77
CA SER A 171 -16.98 -13.98 -1.40
C SER A 171 -16.08 -15.19 -1.67
N VAL A 172 -16.00 -16.15 -0.73
CA VAL A 172 -15.28 -17.42 -0.97
C VAL A 172 -15.96 -18.25 -2.06
N LYS A 173 -17.30 -18.30 -2.10
CA LYS A 173 -18.03 -18.97 -3.19
C LYS A 173 -17.69 -18.37 -4.56
N GLU A 174 -17.56 -17.04 -4.65
CA GLU A 174 -17.18 -16.37 -5.89
C GLU A 174 -15.74 -16.71 -6.29
N LEU A 175 -14.81 -16.74 -5.33
CA LEU A 175 -13.43 -17.17 -5.57
C LEU A 175 -13.34 -18.62 -6.04
N LEU A 176 -14.18 -19.50 -5.48
CA LEU A 176 -14.29 -20.90 -5.89
C LEU A 176 -14.91 -21.06 -7.28
N SER A 177 -15.81 -20.16 -7.69
CA SER A 177 -16.48 -20.23 -9.00
C SER A 177 -15.47 -20.13 -10.16
N ILE A 178 -14.36 -19.42 -9.93
CA ILE A 178 -13.23 -19.28 -10.86
C ILE A 178 -12.11 -20.30 -10.59
N GLY A 179 -12.33 -21.30 -9.74
CA GLY A 179 -11.42 -22.41 -9.50
C GLY A 179 -10.28 -22.14 -8.53
N ILE A 180 -10.41 -21.12 -7.65
CA ILE A 180 -9.41 -20.82 -6.61
C ILE A 180 -9.99 -21.17 -5.23
N GLN A 181 -9.37 -22.14 -4.55
CA GLN A 181 -9.67 -22.45 -3.15
C GLN A 181 -8.70 -21.66 -2.26
N PRO A 182 -9.19 -20.75 -1.39
CA PRO A 182 -8.32 -20.08 -0.43
C PRO A 182 -7.75 -21.09 0.58
N ASP A 183 -6.48 -20.92 0.91
CA ASP A 183 -5.82 -21.62 2.01
C ASP A 183 -6.03 -20.89 3.34
N ILE A 184 -6.05 -19.55 3.28
CA ILE A 184 -6.16 -18.65 4.43
C ILE A 184 -7.24 -17.60 4.16
N LEU A 185 -8.06 -17.33 5.17
CA LEU A 185 -9.02 -16.24 5.16
C LEU A 185 -8.58 -15.15 6.14
N VAL A 186 -8.39 -13.94 5.64
CA VAL A 186 -8.10 -12.76 6.46
C VAL A 186 -9.40 -11.99 6.63
N CYS A 187 -10.07 -12.19 7.76
CA CYS A 187 -11.39 -11.65 8.01
C CYS A 187 -11.29 -10.30 8.73
N ARG A 188 -11.45 -9.21 7.99
CA ARG A 188 -11.51 -7.84 8.50
C ARG A 188 -12.82 -7.58 9.24
N SER A 189 -12.74 -6.94 10.40
CA SER A 189 -13.91 -6.54 11.20
C SER A 189 -13.58 -5.36 12.11
N ASP A 190 -14.58 -4.66 12.62
CA ASP A 190 -14.39 -3.58 13.60
C ASP A 190 -14.04 -4.10 15.01
N ARG A 191 -14.15 -5.42 15.21
CA ARG A 191 -13.94 -6.11 16.48
C ARG A 191 -13.35 -7.50 16.30
N MET A 192 -12.95 -8.14 17.39
CA MET A 192 -12.54 -9.54 17.34
C MET A 192 -13.70 -10.44 16.93
N ILE A 193 -13.46 -11.34 15.98
CA ILE A 193 -14.46 -12.30 15.53
C ILE A 193 -14.61 -13.39 16.60
N PRO A 194 -15.81 -13.62 17.15
CA PRO A 194 -16.02 -14.67 18.15
C PRO A 194 -15.65 -16.06 17.64
N ALA A 195 -15.12 -16.92 18.53
CA ALA A 195 -14.65 -18.26 18.16
C ALA A 195 -15.72 -19.12 17.45
N ASN A 196 -17.00 -18.99 17.84
CA ASN A 196 -18.10 -19.70 17.19
C ASN A 196 -18.31 -19.25 15.73
N GLU A 197 -18.23 -17.95 15.47
CA GLU A 197 -18.35 -17.42 14.10
C GLU A 197 -17.10 -17.74 13.27
N ARG A 198 -15.91 -17.79 13.89
CA ARG A 198 -14.69 -18.28 13.23
C ARG A 198 -14.81 -19.74 12.79
N LYS A 199 -15.28 -20.62 13.70
CA LYS A 199 -15.57 -22.04 13.39
C LYS A 199 -16.58 -22.19 12.25
N LYS A 200 -17.60 -21.35 12.26
CA LYS A 200 -18.62 -21.32 11.22
C LYS A 200 -18.06 -20.89 9.87
N ILE A 201 -17.25 -19.82 9.82
CA ILE A 201 -16.54 -19.41 8.59
C ILE A 201 -15.71 -20.58 8.07
N ALA A 202 -14.89 -21.20 8.93
CA ALA A 202 -14.05 -22.33 8.57
C ALA A 202 -14.84 -23.48 7.93
N LEU A 203 -15.94 -23.89 8.58
CA LEU A 203 -16.83 -24.95 8.09
C LEU A 203 -17.47 -24.59 6.74
N PHE A 204 -18.04 -23.40 6.59
CA PHE A 204 -18.74 -23.01 5.36
C PHE A 204 -17.80 -22.71 4.19
N CYS A 205 -16.57 -22.30 4.46
CA CYS A 205 -15.58 -21.93 3.44
C CYS A 205 -14.59 -23.07 3.13
N ASN A 206 -14.75 -24.23 3.78
CA ASN A 206 -13.89 -25.40 3.61
C ASN A 206 -12.40 -25.10 3.87
N VAL A 207 -12.09 -24.38 4.96
CA VAL A 207 -10.72 -24.08 5.40
C VAL A 207 -10.52 -24.51 6.85
N PRO A 208 -9.29 -24.86 7.28
CA PRO A 208 -9.00 -25.15 8.68
C PRO A 208 -9.33 -23.96 9.58
N GLU A 209 -9.82 -24.20 10.81
CA GLU A 209 -10.17 -23.11 11.74
C GLU A 209 -8.98 -22.18 12.03
N LYS A 210 -7.78 -22.75 12.17
CA LYS A 210 -6.54 -21.97 12.37
C LYS A 210 -6.19 -21.05 11.21
N ALA A 211 -6.71 -21.32 10.01
CA ALA A 211 -6.48 -20.52 8.81
C ALA A 211 -7.51 -19.38 8.63
N VAL A 212 -8.44 -19.21 9.57
CA VAL A 212 -9.35 -18.06 9.62
C VAL A 212 -8.76 -17.01 10.57
N ILE A 213 -8.07 -16.03 10.02
CA ILE A 213 -7.38 -14.97 10.76
C ILE A 213 -8.34 -13.83 11.05
N SER A 214 -8.58 -13.55 12.33
CA SER A 214 -9.43 -12.44 12.77
C SER A 214 -8.63 -11.14 12.76
N MET A 215 -8.97 -10.23 11.86
CA MET A 215 -8.33 -8.92 11.73
C MET A 215 -9.26 -7.82 12.20
N LYS A 216 -9.19 -7.50 13.49
CA LYS A 216 -9.88 -6.33 14.02
C LYS A 216 -9.22 -5.03 13.54
N ASP A 217 -9.98 -3.95 13.51
CA ASP A 217 -9.41 -2.62 13.39
C ASP A 217 -8.49 -2.33 14.57
N VAL A 218 -7.36 -1.70 14.26
CA VAL A 218 -6.34 -1.27 15.21
C VAL A 218 -6.07 0.21 15.01
N ASP A 219 -5.73 0.89 16.09
CA ASP A 219 -5.38 2.30 16.15
C ASP A 219 -4.02 2.62 15.51
N SER A 220 -3.18 1.60 15.32
CA SER A 220 -1.89 1.73 14.63
C SER A 220 -1.61 0.53 13.73
N ILE A 221 -1.19 0.84 12.49
CA ILE A 221 -0.79 -0.17 11.51
C ILE A 221 0.41 -1.00 11.99
N TYR A 222 1.23 -0.46 12.90
CA TYR A 222 2.41 -1.11 13.47
C TYR A 222 2.06 -2.23 14.45
N LYS A 223 0.80 -2.30 14.92
CA LYS A 223 0.29 -3.40 15.75
C LYS A 223 -0.13 -4.63 14.93
N ILE A 224 -0.30 -4.49 13.61
CA ILE A 224 -0.78 -5.57 12.74
C ILE A 224 0.18 -6.77 12.74
N PRO A 225 1.53 -6.62 12.66
CA PRO A 225 2.44 -7.75 12.71
C PRO A 225 2.26 -8.63 13.97
N GLN A 226 2.14 -8.02 15.15
CA GLN A 226 1.89 -8.76 16.39
C GLN A 226 0.53 -9.46 16.38
N LEU A 227 -0.51 -8.81 15.85
CA LEU A 227 -1.86 -9.36 15.77
C LEU A 227 -1.94 -10.62 14.89
N ILE A 228 -1.22 -10.65 13.77
CA ILE A 228 -1.21 -11.83 12.89
C ILE A 228 -0.25 -12.92 13.37
N ARG A 229 0.91 -12.56 13.98
CA ARG A 229 1.82 -13.53 14.62
C ARG A 229 1.12 -14.28 15.76
N SER A 230 0.38 -13.58 16.61
CA SER A 230 -0.37 -14.20 17.72
C SER A 230 -1.46 -15.18 17.28
N GLN A 231 -1.82 -15.18 15.99
CA GLN A 231 -2.76 -16.12 15.39
C GLN A 231 -2.06 -17.22 14.56
N GLY A 232 -0.71 -17.23 14.51
CA GLY A 232 0.10 -18.25 13.84
C GLY A 232 0.07 -18.16 12.32
N LEU A 233 -0.20 -16.99 11.73
CA LEU A 233 -0.29 -16.85 10.27
C LEU A 233 1.03 -17.19 9.57
N ASP A 234 2.15 -16.70 10.09
CA ASP A 234 3.49 -16.98 9.58
C ASP A 234 3.89 -18.46 9.73
N ASP A 235 3.45 -19.13 10.79
CA ASP A 235 3.64 -20.59 10.94
C ASP A 235 2.88 -21.38 9.87
N LEU A 236 1.67 -20.93 9.48
CA LEU A 236 0.92 -21.55 8.39
C LEU A 236 1.66 -21.42 7.05
N VAL A 237 2.28 -20.26 6.81
CA VAL A 237 3.11 -20.02 5.62
C VAL A 237 4.33 -20.94 5.61
N CYS A 238 5.08 -20.99 6.71
CA CYS A 238 6.26 -21.85 6.81
C CYS A 238 5.90 -23.33 6.65
N ALA A 239 4.82 -23.78 7.30
CA ALA A 239 4.34 -25.16 7.18
C ALA A 239 3.89 -25.52 5.76
N ARG A 240 3.24 -24.59 5.05
CA ARG A 240 2.80 -24.81 3.66
C ARG A 240 3.96 -25.06 2.73
N PHE A 241 5.00 -24.25 2.85
CA PHE A 241 6.16 -24.28 1.96
C PHE A 241 7.29 -25.19 2.46
N GLY A 242 7.09 -25.90 3.58
CA GLY A 242 8.12 -26.77 4.16
C GLY A 242 9.36 -26.02 4.66
N ILE A 243 9.21 -24.74 5.02
CA ILE A 243 10.29 -23.87 5.44
C ILE A 243 10.55 -24.06 6.92
N ASN A 244 11.81 -24.37 7.27
CA ASN A 244 12.28 -24.38 8.64
C ASN A 244 12.95 -23.04 8.96
N ALA A 245 12.20 -22.14 9.61
CA ALA A 245 12.66 -20.81 9.98
C ALA A 245 12.42 -20.55 11.48
N PRO A 246 13.31 -19.80 12.16
CA PRO A 246 13.11 -19.41 13.55
C PRO A 246 11.80 -18.66 13.76
N GLU A 247 11.36 -18.54 15.01
CA GLU A 247 10.26 -17.64 15.35
C GLU A 247 10.61 -16.18 14.98
N ALA A 248 9.61 -15.41 14.60
CA ALA A 248 9.80 -14.00 14.24
C ALA A 248 10.20 -13.16 15.46
N ASP A 249 11.33 -12.47 15.36
CA ASP A 249 11.72 -11.43 16.31
C ASP A 249 11.02 -10.10 15.97
N LEU A 250 10.06 -9.69 16.81
CA LEU A 250 9.30 -8.46 16.63
C LEU A 250 9.75 -7.33 17.57
N SER A 251 10.93 -7.42 18.17
CA SER A 251 11.47 -6.40 19.09
C SER A 251 11.51 -4.99 18.47
N GLU A 252 11.89 -4.86 17.20
CA GLU A 252 11.85 -3.57 16.48
C GLU A 252 10.43 -2.99 16.40
N TRP A 253 9.42 -3.84 16.17
CA TRP A 253 8.02 -3.43 16.11
C TRP A 253 7.48 -3.05 17.50
N GLU A 254 7.87 -3.77 18.55
CA GLU A 254 7.54 -3.46 19.94
C GLU A 254 8.07 -2.07 20.33
N GLN A 255 9.31 -1.76 19.92
CA GLN A 255 9.91 -0.45 20.14
C GLN A 255 9.13 0.68 19.44
N VAL A 256 8.74 0.48 18.17
CA VAL A 256 7.93 1.45 17.41
C VAL A 256 6.59 1.74 18.10
N ILE A 257 5.90 0.70 18.55
CA ILE A 257 4.63 0.83 19.27
C ILE A 257 4.83 1.56 20.61
N TYR A 258 5.92 1.27 21.31
CA TYR A 258 6.27 1.94 22.56
C TYR A 258 6.52 3.44 22.35
N GLU A 259 7.29 3.80 21.33
CA GLU A 259 7.57 5.21 20.97
C GLU A 259 6.30 5.96 20.59
N GLU A 260 5.41 5.32 19.81
CA GLU A 260 4.12 5.89 19.40
C GLU A 260 3.20 6.16 20.60
N ALA A 261 3.19 5.25 21.58
CA ALA A 261 2.32 5.37 22.75
C ALA A 261 2.87 6.30 23.85
N ASN A 262 4.16 6.67 23.80
CA ASN A 262 4.83 7.42 24.88
C ASN A 262 5.61 8.65 24.37
N PRO A 263 4.95 9.62 23.70
CA PRO A 263 5.58 10.87 23.30
C PRO A 263 5.95 11.73 24.51
N THR A 264 7.06 12.45 24.42
CA THR A 264 7.57 13.40 25.41
C THR A 264 7.27 14.87 25.07
N GLY A 265 6.66 15.12 23.90
CA GLY A 265 6.28 16.45 23.44
C GLY A 265 5.47 16.38 22.16
N GLU A 266 5.12 17.55 21.62
CA GLU A 266 4.36 17.70 20.38
C GLU A 266 5.04 18.74 19.47
N VAL A 267 4.89 18.57 18.16
CA VAL A 267 5.27 19.57 17.15
C VAL A 267 4.16 19.67 16.09
N THR A 268 3.79 20.89 15.74
CA THR A 268 2.79 21.19 14.70
C THR A 268 3.47 21.61 13.41
N ILE A 269 3.36 20.79 12.38
CA ILE A 269 3.95 21.05 11.06
C ILE A 269 2.85 21.45 10.09
N GLY A 270 2.97 22.63 9.48
CA GLY A 270 2.06 23.07 8.42
C GLY A 270 2.48 22.52 7.07
N MET A 271 1.67 21.63 6.50
CA MET A 271 1.86 21.14 5.14
C MET A 271 1.10 22.02 4.15
N VAL A 272 1.82 22.89 3.44
CA VAL A 272 1.25 23.87 2.50
C VAL A 272 1.18 23.27 1.10
N GLY A 273 0.10 22.53 0.86
CA GLY A 273 -0.11 21.73 -0.35
C GLY A 273 -1.26 22.23 -1.23
N LYS A 274 -1.39 21.60 -2.40
CA LYS A 274 -2.51 21.81 -3.35
C LYS A 274 -3.69 20.86 -3.10
N TYR A 275 -3.45 19.76 -2.41
CA TYR A 275 -4.34 18.59 -2.31
C TYR A 275 -4.57 18.25 -0.84
N THR A 276 -5.25 19.12 -0.10
CA THR A 276 -5.40 18.99 1.36
C THR A 276 -6.60 18.13 1.78
N GLU A 277 -7.50 17.81 0.85
CA GLU A 277 -8.72 17.03 1.11
C GLU A 277 -8.46 15.52 1.20
N LEU A 278 -7.42 15.02 0.51
CA LEU A 278 -7.04 13.61 0.53
C LEU A 278 -5.64 13.45 1.11
N PRO A 279 -5.51 13.01 2.38
CA PRO A 279 -4.20 12.78 3.02
C PRO A 279 -3.29 11.82 2.25
N ASP A 280 -3.86 10.89 1.48
CA ASP A 280 -3.11 9.90 0.69
C ASP A 280 -2.32 10.53 -0.47
N ALA A 281 -2.65 11.76 -0.89
CA ALA A 281 -1.87 12.50 -1.89
C ALA A 281 -0.45 12.88 -1.39
N TYR A 282 -0.21 12.79 -0.08
CA TYR A 282 1.09 13.05 0.56
C TYR A 282 1.49 11.92 1.51
N LYS A 283 1.03 10.69 1.26
CA LYS A 283 1.16 9.57 2.19
C LYS A 283 2.61 9.34 2.66
N SER A 284 3.58 9.30 1.75
CA SER A 284 4.99 9.09 2.09
C SER A 284 5.57 10.26 2.90
N VAL A 285 5.16 11.49 2.62
CA VAL A 285 5.61 12.66 3.41
C VAL A 285 5.03 12.59 4.83
N ASN A 286 3.75 12.24 4.95
CA ASN A 286 3.08 12.07 6.23
C ASN A 286 3.75 10.98 7.07
N GLU A 287 4.02 9.82 6.48
CA GLU A 287 4.69 8.72 7.18
C GLU A 287 6.14 9.09 7.56
N ALA A 288 6.88 9.78 6.70
CA ALA A 288 8.24 10.23 7.00
C ALA A 288 8.27 11.20 8.20
N LEU A 289 7.34 12.16 8.25
CA LEU A 289 7.17 13.06 9.38
C LEU A 289 6.80 12.28 10.65
N LYS A 290 5.86 11.34 10.55
CA LYS A 290 5.45 10.49 11.67
C LYS A 290 6.63 9.66 12.20
N HIS A 291 7.42 9.02 11.33
CA HIS A 291 8.60 8.24 11.70
C HIS A 291 9.68 9.09 12.36
N ALA A 292 9.89 10.31 11.88
CA ALA A 292 10.77 11.27 12.54
C ALA A 292 10.25 11.62 13.95
N GLY A 293 8.94 11.77 14.11
CA GLY A 293 8.28 11.92 15.41
C GLY A 293 8.58 10.77 16.36
N LEU A 294 8.34 9.53 15.92
CA LEU A 294 8.59 8.31 16.70
C LEU A 294 10.03 8.25 17.23
N LYS A 295 11.01 8.43 16.33
CA LYS A 295 12.43 8.40 16.69
C LYS A 295 12.84 9.49 17.68
N ASN A 296 12.18 10.64 17.66
CA ASN A 296 12.42 11.74 18.59
C ASN A 296 11.47 11.72 19.80
N ARG A 297 10.60 10.72 19.91
CA ARG A 297 9.52 10.64 20.90
C ARG A 297 8.65 11.90 20.94
N LEU A 298 8.29 12.42 19.77
CA LEU A 298 7.39 13.55 19.61
C LEU A 298 6.12 13.12 18.89
N SER A 299 4.97 13.62 19.35
CA SER A 299 3.75 13.59 18.56
C SER A 299 3.84 14.62 17.45
N VAL A 300 3.63 14.23 16.20
CA VAL A 300 3.67 15.13 15.05
C VAL A 300 2.25 15.40 14.58
N THR A 301 1.79 16.64 14.76
CA THR A 301 0.50 17.12 14.30
C THR A 301 0.68 17.79 12.93
N ILE A 302 0.13 17.18 11.88
CA ILE A 302 0.21 17.73 10.52
C ILE A 302 -1.04 18.59 10.27
N LYS A 303 -0.84 19.91 10.16
CA LYS A 303 -1.89 20.85 9.75
C LYS A 303 -1.82 21.04 8.25
N TYR A 304 -2.79 20.49 7.52
CA TYR A 304 -2.90 20.73 6.09
C TYR A 304 -3.39 22.15 5.82
N VAL A 305 -2.65 22.88 5.01
CA VAL A 305 -2.97 24.25 4.62
C VAL A 305 -3.07 24.29 3.10
N ASP A 306 -4.23 24.69 2.58
CA ASP A 306 -4.38 24.89 1.14
C ASP A 306 -3.56 26.12 0.73
N SER A 307 -2.63 25.92 -0.20
CA SER A 307 -1.86 27.00 -0.81
C SER A 307 -2.74 28.16 -1.34
N GLN A 308 -3.94 27.89 -1.88
CA GLN A 308 -4.83 28.95 -2.37
C GLN A 308 -5.48 29.76 -1.24
N ASP A 309 -5.63 29.16 -0.06
CA ASP A 309 -6.07 29.90 1.13
C ASP A 309 -4.99 30.91 1.55
N VAL A 310 -3.70 30.57 1.42
CA VAL A 310 -2.61 31.53 1.69
C VAL A 310 -2.62 32.69 0.69
N GLU A 311 -3.03 32.45 -0.56
CA GLU A 311 -3.17 33.50 -1.58
C GLU A 311 -4.35 34.44 -1.30
N THR A 312 -5.50 33.88 -0.94
CA THR A 312 -6.76 34.61 -0.86
C THR A 312 -7.05 35.16 0.52
N LYS A 313 -6.73 34.41 1.57
CA LYS A 313 -6.97 34.75 2.98
C LYS A 313 -5.72 35.32 3.68
N GLY A 314 -4.55 35.20 3.06
CA GLY A 314 -3.28 35.69 3.62
C GLY A 314 -2.57 34.69 4.53
N THR A 315 -1.49 35.13 5.17
CA THR A 315 -0.59 34.26 5.95
C THR A 315 -1.11 33.90 7.34
N ASP A 316 -2.25 34.43 7.77
CA ASP A 316 -2.79 34.17 9.11
C ASP A 316 -3.08 32.68 9.37
N VAL A 317 -3.36 31.92 8.31
CA VAL A 317 -3.56 30.47 8.39
C VAL A 317 -2.29 29.70 8.81
N LEU A 318 -1.12 30.34 8.69
CA LEU A 318 0.20 29.82 9.06
C LEU A 318 0.59 30.15 10.52
N ASN A 319 -0.20 30.96 11.23
CA ASN A 319 0.08 31.31 12.62
C ASN A 319 0.04 30.07 13.52
N GLY A 320 0.97 30.00 14.47
CA GLY A 320 1.07 28.91 15.46
C GLY A 320 1.68 27.61 14.93
N LEU A 321 2.24 27.61 13.72
CA LEU A 321 3.01 26.48 13.20
C LEU A 321 4.45 26.51 13.73
N ASP A 322 4.97 25.34 14.13
CA ASP A 322 6.37 25.19 14.55
C ASP A 322 7.33 25.03 13.37
N ALA A 323 6.83 24.51 12.24
CA ALA A 323 7.56 24.38 10.99
C ALA A 323 6.62 24.40 9.78
N ILE A 324 7.15 24.78 8.62
CA ILE A 324 6.42 24.79 7.35
C ILE A 324 7.06 23.81 6.37
N LEU A 325 6.26 22.90 5.83
CA LEU A 325 6.66 21.97 4.77
C LEU A 325 5.88 22.32 3.50
N VAL A 326 6.59 22.57 2.40
CA VAL A 326 5.99 22.73 1.06
C VAL A 326 6.32 21.49 0.23
N PRO A 327 5.33 20.61 -0.04
CA PRO A 327 5.55 19.42 -0.83
C PRO A 327 5.57 19.74 -2.33
N GLY A 328 5.86 18.69 -3.12
CA GLY A 328 5.64 18.69 -4.55
C GLY A 328 4.20 19.05 -4.93
N GLY A 329 3.98 19.44 -6.18
CA GLY A 329 2.64 19.69 -6.71
C GLY A 329 2.69 19.78 -8.22
N PHE A 330 1.81 19.03 -8.88
CA PHE A 330 1.68 19.09 -10.33
C PHE A 330 0.79 20.26 -10.76
N GLY A 331 1.20 20.94 -11.83
CA GLY A 331 0.51 22.09 -12.41
C GLY A 331 0.86 23.43 -11.75
N ASP A 332 0.21 24.48 -12.23
CA ASP A 332 0.46 25.90 -11.94
C ASP A 332 -0.36 26.47 -10.77
N ARG A 333 -1.50 25.87 -10.45
CA ARG A 333 -2.39 26.32 -9.36
C ARG A 333 -1.71 26.32 -8.00
N GLY A 334 -1.80 27.46 -7.28
CA GLY A 334 -1.40 27.60 -5.87
C GLY A 334 0.08 27.91 -5.63
N ILE A 335 0.85 28.25 -6.67
CA ILE A 335 2.28 28.53 -6.53
C ILE A 335 2.54 29.81 -5.73
N GLU A 336 1.77 30.89 -5.96
CA GLU A 336 1.99 32.16 -5.26
C GLU A 336 1.71 32.04 -3.75
N GLY A 337 0.77 31.18 -3.36
CA GLY A 337 0.51 30.86 -1.96
C GLY A 337 1.67 30.15 -1.30
N LYS A 338 2.30 29.21 -2.01
CA LYS A 338 3.52 28.55 -1.56
C LYS A 338 4.68 29.54 -1.42
N ILE A 339 4.82 30.49 -2.35
CA ILE A 339 5.84 31.57 -2.28
C ILE A 339 5.62 32.43 -1.04
N ARG A 340 4.37 32.86 -0.79
CA ARG A 340 4.02 33.61 0.44
C ARG A 340 4.28 32.82 1.71
N ALA A 341 4.05 31.51 1.72
CA ALA A 341 4.37 30.66 2.86
C ALA A 341 5.89 30.55 3.09
N ALA A 342 6.70 30.46 2.03
CA ALA A 342 8.15 30.48 2.13
C ALA A 342 8.66 31.83 2.66
N GLN A 343 8.09 32.94 2.18
CA GLN A 343 8.41 34.29 2.66
C GLN A 343 8.09 34.42 4.15
N TYR A 344 6.89 34.00 4.55
CA TYR A 344 6.45 34.01 5.94
C TYR A 344 7.41 33.21 6.83
N ALA A 345 7.82 32.01 6.38
CA ALA A 345 8.78 31.20 7.12
C ALA A 345 10.12 31.92 7.32
N ARG A 346 10.67 32.50 6.24
CA ARG A 346 11.95 33.22 6.25
C ARG A 346 11.91 34.43 7.19
N GLU A 347 10.90 35.28 7.06
CA GLU A 347 10.79 36.54 7.81
C GLU A 347 10.52 36.31 9.30
N ASN A 348 9.79 35.24 9.64
CA ASN A 348 9.49 34.87 11.03
C ASN A 348 10.47 33.85 11.63
N LYS A 349 11.52 33.46 10.90
CA LYS A 349 12.52 32.46 11.31
C LYS A 349 11.92 31.10 11.69
N ILE A 350 10.87 30.69 10.99
CA ILE A 350 10.24 29.38 11.14
C ILE A 350 10.97 28.37 10.25
N PRO A 351 11.34 27.17 10.77
CA PRO A 351 11.93 26.11 9.96
C PRO A 351 11.11 25.80 8.70
N TYR A 352 11.79 25.71 7.57
CA TYR A 352 11.19 25.46 6.27
C TYR A 352 11.79 24.21 5.61
N LEU A 353 10.95 23.31 5.12
CA LEU A 353 11.35 22.17 4.29
C LEU A 353 10.62 22.21 2.94
N GLY A 354 11.37 22.45 1.87
CA GLY A 354 10.85 22.42 0.50
C GLY A 354 11.23 21.13 -0.22
N ILE A 355 10.24 20.35 -0.67
CA ILE A 355 10.45 19.11 -1.42
C ILE A 355 10.16 19.35 -2.90
N CYS A 356 11.14 19.12 -3.78
CA CYS A 356 11.02 19.31 -5.23
C CYS A 356 10.53 20.73 -5.58
N LEU A 357 9.25 20.89 -5.93
CA LEU A 357 8.62 22.20 -6.15
C LEU A 357 8.79 23.13 -4.94
N GLY A 358 8.74 22.62 -3.70
CA GLY A 358 8.97 23.45 -2.52
C GLY A 358 10.36 24.10 -2.50
N MET A 359 11.40 23.38 -2.93
CA MET A 359 12.74 23.95 -3.07
C MET A 359 12.77 25.04 -4.14
N GLN A 360 12.11 24.81 -5.27
CA GLN A 360 12.01 25.81 -6.35
C GLN A 360 11.28 27.07 -5.89
N VAL A 361 10.19 26.91 -5.12
CA VAL A 361 9.44 28.00 -4.51
C VAL A 361 10.31 28.83 -3.58
N ALA A 362 11.11 28.20 -2.72
CA ALA A 362 12.02 28.91 -1.83
C ALA A 362 13.06 29.74 -2.60
N LEU A 363 13.59 29.20 -3.71
CA LEU A 363 14.51 29.92 -4.59
C LEU A 363 13.84 31.13 -5.26
N ILE A 364 12.62 30.94 -5.79
CA ILE A 364 11.84 32.01 -6.42
C ILE A 364 11.53 33.12 -5.42
N GLU A 365 11.10 32.77 -4.21
CA GLU A 365 10.82 33.73 -3.13
C GLU A 365 12.05 34.57 -2.80
N TYR A 366 13.19 33.91 -2.56
CA TYR A 366 14.41 34.60 -2.17
C TYR A 366 14.94 35.49 -3.31
N ALA A 367 14.85 35.04 -4.55
CA ALA A 367 15.23 35.84 -5.71
C ALA A 367 14.40 37.13 -5.79
N ARG A 368 13.06 37.02 -5.69
CA ARG A 368 12.13 38.15 -5.80
C ARG A 368 12.26 39.15 -4.66
N ASN A 369 12.48 38.68 -3.43
CA ASN A 369 12.34 39.51 -2.23
C ASN A 369 13.68 39.94 -1.61
N VAL A 370 14.78 39.25 -1.92
CA VAL A 370 16.09 39.50 -1.30
C VAL A 370 17.18 39.79 -2.33
N ALA A 371 17.26 39.02 -3.42
CA ALA A 371 18.35 39.18 -4.39
C ALA A 371 18.15 40.34 -5.37
N GLY A 372 16.90 40.61 -5.77
CA GLY A 372 16.54 41.64 -6.75
C GLY A 372 16.43 41.08 -8.17
#